data_AF-A0A918QXT1-F1
#
_entry.id   AF-A0A918QXT1-F1
#
_cell.length_a   1.000
_cell.length_b   1.000
_cell.length_c   1.000
_cell.angle_alpha   90.00
_cell.angle_beta   90.00
_cell.angle_gamma   90.00
#
_symmetry.space_group_name_H-M   'P 1'
#
loop_
_entity.id
_entity.type
_entity.pdbx_description
1 polymer ?
#
loop_
_entity_poly.entity_id
_entity_poly.type
_entity_poly.pdbx_seq_one_letter_code
_entity_poly.pdbx_strand_id
1 'polypeptide(L)'
;MTILTENQVTELCVFIENRIEKNGCDHSLKNTFEWAEKNGINKADLIDVLELNGGFCDCEVTFNLPEDCDLELESENKEMDFKNPFKIPLNFQQTENKVYTKALFSSSEYDYNNYTKNGELLIPAPFGFKPKKRVRKSMHFFNGTESEMPTEIGIVKEIEPINGKEFAKKIRDLKLDSLSRFSERDAEYYFSRIEKIDIGKPMGTHFMERTGIGGTKVELKVHKVIFRK
;
A
#
# COMPACT_ATOMS: atom_id res chain seq x y z
N MET A 1 9.86 -11.80 12.91
CA MET A 1 9.30 -11.44 14.23
C MET A 1 8.07 -12.29 14.42
N THR A 2 8.06 -13.15 15.42
CA THR A 2 6.91 -13.99 15.76
C THR A 2 5.77 -13.12 16.24
N ILE A 3 4.61 -13.26 15.58
CA ILE A 3 3.37 -12.57 15.92
C ILE A 3 2.48 -13.48 16.76
N LEU A 4 2.31 -14.74 16.32
CA LEU A 4 1.70 -15.80 17.11
C LEU A 4 2.68 -16.97 17.19
N THR A 5 2.82 -17.57 18.37
CA THR A 5 3.44 -18.89 18.50
C THR A 5 2.52 -19.97 17.96
N GLU A 6 3.06 -21.15 17.65
CA GLU A 6 2.29 -22.35 17.30
C GLU A 6 1.08 -22.60 18.24
N ASN A 7 1.32 -22.53 19.55
CA ASN A 7 0.25 -22.69 20.56
C ASN A 7 -0.82 -21.61 20.42
N GLN A 8 -0.42 -20.36 20.19
CA GLN A 8 -1.33 -19.24 20.00
C GLN A 8 -2.14 -19.35 18.70
N VAL A 9 -1.57 -19.92 17.65
CA VAL A 9 -2.30 -20.23 16.40
C VAL A 9 -3.40 -21.24 16.68
N THR A 10 -3.06 -22.35 17.35
CA THR A 10 -4.02 -23.38 17.73
C THR A 10 -5.13 -22.81 18.63
N GLU A 11 -4.78 -22.02 19.65
CA GLU A 11 -5.75 -21.38 20.55
C GLU A 11 -6.68 -20.41 19.82
N LEU A 12 -6.16 -19.64 18.85
CA LEU A 12 -6.95 -18.75 18.01
C LEU A 12 -7.96 -19.55 17.17
N CYS A 13 -7.51 -20.59 16.46
CA CYS A 13 -8.37 -21.43 15.63
C CYS A 13 -9.48 -22.07 16.47
N VAL A 14 -9.14 -22.71 17.59
CA VAL A 14 -10.11 -23.32 18.51
C VAL A 14 -11.11 -22.28 19.04
N PHE A 15 -10.65 -21.07 19.39
CA PHE A 15 -11.54 -20.01 19.85
C PHE A 15 -12.55 -19.58 18.79
N ILE A 16 -12.11 -19.47 17.53
CA ILE A 16 -12.94 -19.08 16.40
C ILE A 16 -13.94 -20.19 16.06
N GLU A 17 -13.48 -21.44 15.90
CA GLU A 17 -14.31 -22.60 15.54
C GLU A 17 -15.47 -22.76 16.51
N ASN A 18 -15.20 -22.74 17.82
CA ASN A 18 -16.22 -22.83 18.87
C ASN A 18 -17.33 -21.78 18.78
N ARG A 19 -17.06 -20.64 18.12
CA ARG A 19 -18.01 -19.54 17.95
C ARG A 19 -18.70 -19.59 16.59
N ILE A 20 -17.99 -19.96 15.53
CA ILE A 20 -18.56 -20.19 14.21
C ILE A 20 -19.56 -21.35 14.26
N GLU A 21 -19.23 -22.45 14.97
CA GLU A 21 -20.16 -23.57 15.14
C GLU A 21 -21.49 -23.16 15.79
N LYS A 22 -21.45 -22.21 16.72
CA LYS A 22 -22.65 -21.75 17.45
C LYS A 22 -23.44 -20.69 16.71
N ASN A 23 -22.77 -19.79 15.99
CA ASN A 23 -23.38 -18.56 15.49
C ASN A 23 -23.30 -18.40 13.96
N GLY A 24 -22.59 -19.29 13.27
CA GLY A 24 -22.18 -19.11 11.88
C GLY A 24 -21.06 -18.09 11.72
N CYS A 25 -20.47 -18.04 10.52
CA CYS A 25 -19.49 -17.01 10.18
C CYS A 25 -20.21 -15.79 9.59
N ASP A 26 -19.91 -14.60 10.10
CA ASP A 26 -20.42 -13.32 9.58
C ASP A 26 -19.47 -12.66 8.56
N HIS A 27 -18.48 -13.41 8.08
CA HIS A 27 -17.42 -12.98 7.16
C HIS A 27 -16.62 -11.76 7.63
N SER A 28 -16.52 -11.55 8.96
CA SER A 28 -15.64 -10.56 9.58
C SER A 28 -14.50 -11.23 10.36
N LEU A 29 -13.54 -10.42 10.85
CA LEU A 29 -12.47 -10.83 11.78
C LEU A 29 -12.84 -10.56 13.25
N LYS A 30 -14.15 -10.51 13.56
CA LYS A 30 -14.64 -10.08 14.87
C LYS A 30 -14.12 -10.97 16.00
N ASN A 31 -14.20 -12.30 15.84
CA ASN A 31 -13.76 -13.22 16.90
C ASN A 31 -12.23 -13.23 17.00
N THR A 32 -11.53 -13.15 15.87
CA THR A 32 -10.08 -12.97 15.82
C THR A 32 -9.63 -11.75 16.64
N PHE A 33 -10.26 -10.59 16.45
CA PHE A 33 -9.89 -9.38 17.18
C PHE A 33 -10.26 -9.41 18.65
N GLU A 34 -11.35 -10.10 19.01
CA GLU A 34 -11.69 -10.35 20.40
C GLU A 34 -10.64 -11.23 21.09
N TRP A 35 -10.20 -12.30 20.43
CA TRP A 35 -9.15 -13.18 20.95
C TRP A 35 -7.81 -12.45 21.08
N ALA A 36 -7.42 -11.68 20.05
CA ALA A 36 -6.17 -10.93 20.03
C ALA A 36 -6.09 -9.92 21.19
N GLU A 37 -7.19 -9.21 21.45
CA GLU A 37 -7.27 -8.24 22.54
C GLU A 37 -7.12 -8.91 23.92
N LYS A 38 -7.75 -10.06 24.13
CA LYS A 38 -7.61 -10.82 25.39
C LYS A 38 -6.20 -11.33 25.63
N ASN A 39 -5.45 -11.59 24.58
CA ASN A 39 -4.10 -12.15 24.64
C ASN A 39 -2.99 -11.09 24.46
N GLY A 40 -3.35 -9.81 24.41
CA GLY A 40 -2.38 -8.71 24.27
C GLY A 40 -1.64 -8.70 22.92
N ILE A 41 -2.21 -9.32 21.89
CA ILE A 41 -1.63 -9.38 20.56
C ILE A 41 -1.90 -8.06 19.82
N ASN A 42 -0.86 -7.52 19.18
CA ASN A 42 -0.99 -6.33 18.34
C ASN A 42 -1.90 -6.64 17.14
N LYS A 43 -3.08 -6.01 17.11
CA LYS A 43 -4.07 -6.21 16.04
C LYS A 43 -3.51 -5.89 14.65
N ALA A 44 -2.66 -4.89 14.50
CA ALA A 44 -2.11 -4.52 13.20
C ALA A 44 -1.16 -5.60 12.67
N ASP A 45 -0.24 -6.07 13.51
CA ASP A 45 0.70 -7.13 13.15
C ASP A 45 -0.03 -8.46 12.91
N LEU A 46 -1.08 -8.74 13.71
CA LEU A 46 -1.92 -9.92 13.50
C LEU A 46 -2.60 -9.88 12.12
N ILE A 47 -3.27 -8.78 11.76
CA ILE A 47 -3.94 -8.72 10.45
C ILE A 47 -2.95 -8.94 9.32
N ASP A 48 -1.74 -8.35 9.40
CA ASP A 48 -0.75 -8.49 8.35
C ASP A 48 -0.30 -9.96 8.18
N VAL A 49 -0.13 -10.71 9.27
CA VAL A 49 0.24 -12.13 9.16
C VAL A 49 -0.94 -13.00 8.71
N LEU A 50 -2.17 -12.66 9.08
CA LEU A 50 -3.37 -13.34 8.59
C LEU A 50 -3.55 -13.12 7.09
N GLU A 51 -3.46 -11.88 6.60
CA GLU A 51 -3.61 -11.54 5.18
C GLU A 51 -2.56 -12.26 4.31
N LEU A 52 -1.32 -12.40 4.79
CA LEU A 52 -0.26 -13.15 4.10
C LEU A 52 -0.60 -14.64 3.95
N ASN A 53 -1.36 -15.19 4.90
CA ASN A 53 -1.85 -16.56 4.88
C ASN A 53 -3.29 -16.65 4.34
N GLY A 54 -3.83 -15.59 3.74
CA GLY A 54 -5.17 -15.61 3.14
C GLY A 54 -6.34 -15.59 4.13
N GLY A 55 -6.15 -15.14 5.36
CA GLY A 55 -7.18 -14.99 6.38
C GLY A 55 -7.83 -13.59 6.37
N PHE A 56 -8.91 -13.39 5.62
CA PHE A 56 -9.66 -12.12 5.56
C PHE A 56 -10.99 -12.15 6.35
N CYS A 57 -11.52 -13.33 6.68
CA CYS A 57 -12.58 -13.57 7.67
C CYS A 57 -12.14 -14.59 8.71
N ASP A 58 -12.85 -14.65 9.85
CA ASP A 58 -12.69 -15.69 10.87
C ASP A 58 -12.73 -17.11 10.27
N CYS A 59 -13.57 -17.35 9.26
CA CYS A 59 -13.61 -18.61 8.52
C CYS A 59 -12.30 -18.96 7.79
N GLU A 60 -11.74 -17.98 7.08
CA GLU A 60 -10.50 -18.15 6.33
C GLU A 60 -9.29 -18.24 7.26
N VAL A 61 -9.34 -17.58 8.43
CA VAL A 61 -8.34 -17.77 9.48
C VAL A 61 -8.28 -19.24 9.90
N THR A 62 -9.42 -19.89 10.15
CA THR A 62 -9.43 -21.32 10.51
C THR A 62 -9.05 -22.25 9.35
N PHE A 63 -9.29 -21.85 8.09
CA PHE A 63 -9.02 -22.71 6.93
C PHE A 63 -7.61 -22.57 6.33
N ASN A 64 -7.03 -21.37 6.39
CA ASN A 64 -5.83 -21.06 5.62
C ASN A 64 -4.58 -20.86 6.48
N LEU A 65 -4.72 -20.72 7.81
CA LEU A 65 -3.55 -20.66 8.66
C LEU A 65 -2.82 -22.01 8.69
N PRO A 66 -1.48 -22.00 8.61
CA PRO A 66 -0.68 -23.20 8.73
C PRO A 66 -0.82 -23.82 10.13
N GLU A 67 -0.87 -25.14 10.17
CA GLU A 67 -0.83 -25.94 11.41
C GLU A 67 0.61 -26.11 11.89
N ASP A 68 0.79 -26.33 13.20
CA ASP A 68 2.05 -26.71 13.84
C ASP A 68 3.25 -25.77 13.55
N CYS A 69 2.99 -24.47 13.34
CA CYS A 69 4.07 -23.50 13.18
C CYS A 69 3.76 -22.12 13.76
N ASP A 70 4.82 -21.37 14.04
CA ASP A 70 4.75 -19.96 14.39
C ASP A 70 4.27 -19.13 13.18
N LEU A 71 3.48 -18.09 13.45
CA LEU A 71 3.18 -17.06 12.47
C LEU A 71 4.14 -15.89 12.64
N GLU A 72 4.98 -15.69 11.64
CA GLU A 72 5.99 -14.64 11.65
C GLU A 72 5.72 -13.56 10.61
N LEU A 73 6.07 -12.33 10.97
CA LEU A 73 6.29 -11.27 9.99
C LEU A 73 7.78 -11.05 9.82
N GLU A 74 8.25 -11.18 8.58
CA GLU A 74 9.55 -10.65 8.21
C GLU A 74 9.56 -9.13 8.41
N SER A 75 10.55 -8.64 9.17
CA SER A 75 10.88 -7.23 9.21
C SER A 75 11.60 -6.89 7.91
N GLU A 76 10.86 -6.37 6.94
CA GLU A 76 11.46 -5.83 5.73
C GLU A 76 12.26 -4.57 6.11
N ASN A 77 13.55 -4.73 6.39
CA ASN A 77 14.49 -3.61 6.47
C ASN A 77 14.80 -3.14 5.04
N LYS A 78 13.80 -2.55 4.38
CA LYS A 78 13.96 -1.88 3.09
C LYS A 78 14.69 -0.56 3.33
N GLU A 79 16.02 -0.60 3.23
CA GLU A 79 16.85 0.60 3.32
C GLU A 79 16.45 1.60 2.22
N MET A 80 16.31 2.87 2.62
CA MET A 80 16.01 3.94 1.69
C MET A 80 17.17 4.15 0.71
N ASP A 81 16.88 4.00 -0.58
CA ASP A 81 17.80 4.37 -1.64
C ASP A 81 17.79 5.89 -1.83
N PHE A 82 18.80 6.54 -1.27
CA PHE A 82 18.88 8.00 -1.29
C PHE A 82 19.04 8.61 -2.69
N LYS A 83 19.44 7.82 -3.71
CA LYS A 83 19.61 8.27 -5.09
C LYS A 83 18.37 8.03 -5.94
N ASN A 84 17.66 6.92 -5.69
CA ASN A 84 16.42 6.56 -6.39
C ASN A 84 15.34 6.11 -5.39
N PRO A 85 14.85 7.03 -4.54
CA PRO A 85 13.97 6.68 -3.41
C PRO A 85 12.63 6.12 -3.86
N PHE A 86 12.14 6.51 -5.04
CA PHE A 86 10.91 5.99 -5.61
C PHE A 86 11.14 4.76 -6.50
N LYS A 87 12.37 4.23 -6.60
CA LYS A 87 12.71 3.05 -7.42
C LYS A 87 12.18 3.16 -8.86
N ILE A 88 12.34 4.32 -9.47
CA ILE A 88 11.94 4.52 -10.88
C ILE A 88 12.85 3.65 -11.77
N PRO A 89 12.31 2.93 -12.78
CA PRO A 89 13.08 2.06 -13.67
C PRO A 89 14.29 2.77 -14.27
N LEU A 90 15.48 2.20 -14.15
CA LEU A 90 16.74 2.84 -14.58
C LEU A 90 16.78 3.19 -16.07
N ASN A 91 16.02 2.47 -16.89
CA ASN A 91 15.87 2.72 -18.33
C ASN A 91 14.80 3.77 -18.67
N PHE A 92 14.11 4.35 -17.67
CA PHE A 92 13.17 5.43 -17.90
C PHE A 92 13.92 6.68 -18.38
N GLN A 93 13.48 7.20 -19.53
CA GLN A 93 14.02 8.41 -20.15
C GLN A 93 13.02 9.56 -20.00
N GLN A 94 13.53 10.70 -19.56
CA GLN A 94 12.77 11.93 -19.47
C GLN A 94 12.51 12.52 -20.86
N THR A 95 11.40 13.23 -20.99
CA THR A 95 11.06 13.99 -22.18
C THR A 95 11.13 15.47 -21.83
N GLU A 96 12.13 16.17 -22.37
CA GLU A 96 12.33 17.59 -22.10
C GLU A 96 11.08 18.42 -22.41
N ASN A 97 10.75 19.34 -21.49
CA ASN A 97 9.66 20.31 -21.63
C ASN A 97 8.28 19.71 -21.91
N LYS A 98 8.09 18.40 -21.66
CA LYS A 98 6.79 17.78 -21.78
C LYS A 98 5.85 18.33 -20.71
N VAL A 99 4.65 18.69 -21.15
CA VAL A 99 3.59 19.23 -20.30
C VAL A 99 2.54 18.15 -20.06
N TYR A 100 2.09 18.04 -18.82
CA TYR A 100 1.11 17.07 -18.37
C TYR A 100 -0.12 17.77 -17.80
N THR A 101 -1.30 17.19 -18.02
CA THR A 101 -2.60 17.76 -17.67
C THR A 101 -3.44 16.84 -16.78
N LYS A 102 -2.83 15.75 -16.29
CA LYS A 102 -3.52 14.76 -15.45
C LYS A 102 -2.64 14.36 -14.26
N ALA A 103 -3.27 14.16 -13.12
CA ALA A 103 -2.64 13.61 -11.91
C ALA A 103 -3.63 12.73 -11.14
N LEU A 104 -3.14 12.10 -10.06
CA LEU A 104 -3.94 11.27 -9.17
C LEU A 104 -4.41 12.07 -7.96
N PHE A 105 -5.68 11.92 -7.62
CA PHE A 105 -6.29 12.56 -6.46
C PHE A 105 -7.05 11.54 -5.62
N SER A 106 -7.21 11.84 -4.35
CA SER A 106 -8.08 11.09 -3.46
C SER A 106 -9.55 11.28 -3.84
N SER A 107 -10.33 10.23 -3.61
CA SER A 107 -11.78 10.22 -3.76
C SER A 107 -12.42 9.49 -2.59
N SER A 108 -13.46 10.09 -2.02
CA SER A 108 -14.32 9.42 -1.03
C SER A 108 -15.12 8.24 -1.61
N GLU A 109 -15.15 8.07 -2.94
CA GLU A 109 -15.72 6.87 -3.59
C GLU A 109 -14.94 5.58 -3.25
N TYR A 110 -13.65 5.72 -2.93
CA TYR A 110 -12.77 4.62 -2.55
C TYR A 110 -12.30 4.86 -1.11
N ASP A 111 -13.16 4.58 -0.14
CA ASP A 111 -12.93 4.82 1.30
C ASP A 111 -12.15 3.70 1.99
N TYR A 112 -12.16 2.49 1.42
CA TYR A 112 -11.41 1.35 1.96
C TYR A 112 -9.90 1.62 1.99
N ASN A 113 -9.32 1.61 3.19
CA ASN A 113 -7.91 1.98 3.46
C ASN A 113 -7.49 3.33 2.86
N ASN A 114 -8.43 4.27 2.77
CA ASN A 114 -8.16 5.64 2.36
C ASN A 114 -8.29 6.60 3.56
N TYR A 115 -7.17 7.17 3.97
CA TYR A 115 -7.09 8.07 5.13
C TYR A 115 -6.77 9.52 4.74
N THR A 116 -6.77 9.81 3.44
CA THR A 116 -6.49 11.14 2.89
C THR A 116 -7.75 12.01 2.89
N LYS A 117 -7.59 13.32 2.70
CA LYS A 117 -8.73 14.21 2.46
C LYS A 117 -9.26 14.00 1.06
N ASN A 118 -10.58 14.05 0.90
CA ASN A 118 -11.19 13.97 -0.43
C ASN A 118 -10.67 15.10 -1.34
N GLY A 119 -10.26 14.74 -2.56
CA GLY A 119 -9.72 15.71 -3.52
C GLY A 119 -8.26 16.12 -3.28
N GLU A 120 -7.56 15.47 -2.36
CA GLU A 120 -6.13 15.70 -2.12
C GLU A 120 -5.27 15.09 -3.24
N LEU A 121 -4.22 15.79 -3.69
CA LEU A 121 -3.26 15.26 -4.68
C LEU A 121 -2.47 14.10 -4.07
N LEU A 122 -2.19 13.07 -4.87
CA LEU A 122 -1.57 11.82 -4.43
C LEU A 122 -0.25 11.56 -5.17
N ILE A 123 0.79 11.23 -4.40
CA ILE A 123 2.12 10.84 -4.89
C ILE A 123 2.47 9.46 -4.31
N PRO A 124 3.01 8.51 -5.09
CA PRO A 124 3.44 7.21 -4.55
C PRO A 124 4.40 7.41 -3.39
N ALA A 125 4.28 6.66 -2.30
CA ALA A 125 5.26 6.75 -1.22
C ALA A 125 6.64 6.23 -1.69
N PRO A 126 7.76 6.77 -1.17
CA PRO A 126 9.08 6.20 -1.43
C PRO A 126 9.21 4.74 -0.98
N PHE A 127 10.14 4.02 -1.58
CA PHE A 127 10.49 2.68 -1.16
C PHE A 127 11.01 2.66 0.28
N GLY A 128 10.44 1.79 1.10
CA GLY A 128 10.76 1.68 2.53
C GLY A 128 10.11 2.75 3.42
N PHE A 129 9.33 3.69 2.86
CA PHE A 129 8.61 4.67 3.67
C PHE A 129 7.47 3.99 4.45
N LYS A 130 7.39 4.27 5.76
CA LYS A 130 6.35 3.69 6.63
C LYS A 130 5.06 4.52 6.57
N PRO A 131 3.90 3.90 6.37
CA PRO A 131 2.64 4.64 6.28
C PRO A 131 2.23 5.18 7.66
N LYS A 132 1.61 6.38 7.72
CA LYS A 132 1.12 6.98 8.98
C LYS A 132 -0.13 6.30 9.55
N LYS A 133 -0.81 5.50 8.72
CA LYS A 133 -1.93 4.63 9.08
C LYS A 133 -1.75 3.27 8.41
N ARG A 134 -2.38 2.23 8.96
CA ARG A 134 -2.29 0.89 8.39
C ARG A 134 -2.81 0.88 6.94
N VAL A 135 -2.04 0.27 6.06
CA VAL A 135 -2.47 -0.20 4.72
C VAL A 135 -2.16 -1.67 4.64
N ARG A 136 -2.76 -2.40 3.69
CA ARG A 136 -2.48 -3.84 3.52
C ARG A 136 -1.00 -4.05 3.20
N LYS A 137 -0.37 -5.02 3.86
CA LYS A 137 1.08 -5.31 3.67
C LYS A 137 1.41 -5.72 2.23
N SER A 138 0.47 -6.37 1.54
CA SER A 138 0.59 -6.76 0.13
C SER A 138 0.46 -5.59 -0.86
N MET A 139 0.05 -4.41 -0.39
CA MET A 139 -0.18 -3.23 -1.20
C MET A 139 0.87 -2.17 -0.91
N HIS A 140 1.30 -1.45 -1.96
CA HIS A 140 1.97 -0.17 -1.76
C HIS A 140 0.93 0.96 -1.82
N PHE A 141 1.32 2.15 -1.39
CA PHE A 141 0.38 3.24 -1.16
C PHE A 141 0.87 4.58 -1.75
N PHE A 142 -0.08 5.49 -1.91
CA PHE A 142 0.16 6.90 -2.15
C PHE A 142 0.07 7.68 -0.84
N ASN A 143 0.83 8.77 -0.74
CA ASN A 143 0.65 9.78 0.28
C ASN A 143 -0.12 10.97 -0.28
N GLY A 144 -1.06 11.47 0.51
CA GLY A 144 -1.68 12.77 0.27
C GLY A 144 -0.69 13.92 0.47
N THR A 145 -0.75 14.93 -0.41
CA THR A 145 0.18 16.08 -0.38
C THR A 145 -0.16 17.16 0.66
N GLU A 146 -1.24 17.02 1.42
CA GLU A 146 -1.63 17.92 2.51
C GLU A 146 -1.57 17.25 3.88
N SER A 147 -2.10 16.02 3.97
CA SER A 147 -2.24 15.23 5.19
C SER A 147 -1.06 14.28 5.41
N GLU A 148 -0.35 13.92 4.34
CA GLU A 148 0.65 12.85 4.31
C GLU A 148 0.10 11.51 4.83
N MET A 149 -1.22 11.35 4.77
CA MET A 149 -1.90 10.12 5.11
C MET A 149 -1.90 9.18 3.91
N PRO A 150 -1.91 7.86 4.15
CA PRO A 150 -1.84 6.89 3.07
C PRO A 150 -3.22 6.64 2.44
N THR A 151 -3.20 6.26 1.17
CA THR A 151 -4.31 5.62 0.46
C THR A 151 -3.77 4.62 -0.55
N GLU A 152 -4.47 3.49 -0.72
CA GLU A 152 -4.09 2.46 -1.70
C GLU A 152 -4.48 2.85 -3.14
N ILE A 153 -5.46 3.76 -3.29
CA ILE A 153 -6.10 4.08 -4.57
C ILE A 153 -6.14 5.58 -4.78
N GLY A 154 -5.80 6.01 -6.00
CA GLY A 154 -6.01 7.36 -6.50
C GLY A 154 -6.85 7.36 -7.76
N ILE A 155 -7.58 8.44 -8.01
CA ILE A 155 -8.36 8.62 -9.24
C ILE A 155 -7.71 9.65 -10.15
N VAL A 156 -7.73 9.37 -11.46
CA VAL A 156 -7.20 10.31 -12.45
C VAL A 156 -8.12 11.53 -12.54
N LYS A 157 -7.56 12.73 -12.33
CA LYS A 157 -8.25 14.01 -12.57
C LYS A 157 -7.39 14.93 -13.44
N GLU A 158 -8.06 15.89 -14.06
CA GLU A 158 -7.39 16.99 -14.76
C GLU A 158 -6.68 17.91 -13.77
N ILE A 159 -5.57 18.47 -14.22
CA ILE A 159 -4.83 19.54 -13.56
C ILE A 159 -4.47 20.62 -14.56
N GLU A 160 -4.17 21.81 -14.06
CA GLU A 160 -3.54 22.84 -14.87
C GLU A 160 -2.24 22.29 -15.50
N PRO A 161 -1.99 22.59 -16.79
CA PRO A 161 -0.82 22.10 -17.50
C PRO A 161 0.48 22.43 -16.75
N ILE A 162 1.31 21.42 -16.48
CA ILE A 162 2.57 21.58 -15.75
C ILE A 162 3.65 20.64 -16.29
N ASN A 163 4.91 21.06 -16.26
CA ASN A 163 6.04 20.18 -16.59
C ASN A 163 6.57 19.44 -15.35
N GLY A 164 7.36 18.39 -15.57
CA GLY A 164 7.91 17.57 -14.49
C GLY A 164 8.77 18.37 -13.49
N LYS A 165 9.53 19.35 -13.97
CA LYS A 165 10.44 20.16 -13.15
C LYS A 165 9.69 21.06 -12.16
N GLU A 166 8.70 21.79 -12.65
CA GLU A 166 7.83 22.65 -11.86
C GLU A 166 7.00 21.83 -10.87
N PHE A 167 6.44 20.71 -11.32
CA PHE A 167 5.67 19.83 -10.45
C PHE A 167 6.54 19.26 -9.32
N ALA A 168 7.72 18.74 -9.63
CA ALA A 168 8.63 18.22 -8.61
C ALA A 168 9.06 19.31 -7.61
N LYS A 169 9.30 20.54 -8.08
CA LYS A 169 9.55 21.67 -7.18
C LYS A 169 8.36 21.94 -6.27
N LYS A 170 7.14 22.05 -6.82
CA LYS A 170 5.91 22.25 -6.06
C LYS A 170 5.73 21.20 -4.97
N ILE A 171 5.99 19.93 -5.28
CA ILE A 171 5.92 18.84 -4.30
C ILE A 171 6.95 18.98 -3.19
N ARG A 172 8.22 19.28 -3.52
CA ARG A 172 9.27 19.46 -2.49
C ARG A 172 9.01 20.69 -1.60
N ASP A 173 8.42 21.74 -2.15
CA ASP A 173 8.08 22.97 -1.40
C ASP A 173 7.02 22.73 -0.31
N LEU A 174 6.28 21.62 -0.37
CA LEU A 174 5.35 21.19 0.69
C LEU A 174 6.06 20.74 1.97
N LYS A 175 7.36 20.44 1.90
CA LYS A 175 8.21 20.02 3.04
C LYS A 175 7.67 18.79 3.79
N LEU A 176 7.05 17.87 3.06
CA LEU A 176 6.66 16.57 3.58
C LEU A 176 7.86 15.63 3.60
N ASP A 177 8.07 14.92 4.70
CA ASP A 177 9.22 14.03 4.89
C ASP A 177 9.29 12.97 3.78
N SER A 178 8.15 12.38 3.46
CA SER A 178 8.02 11.38 2.40
C SER A 178 8.36 11.91 1.00
N LEU A 179 8.20 13.21 0.74
CA LEU A 179 8.31 13.77 -0.61
C LEU A 179 9.48 14.75 -0.76
N SER A 180 10.28 14.93 0.28
CA SER A 180 11.43 15.84 0.34
C SER A 180 12.45 15.63 -0.80
N ARG A 181 12.55 14.40 -1.31
CA ARG A 181 13.47 13.99 -2.39
C ARG A 181 12.79 13.73 -3.74
N PHE A 182 11.52 14.08 -3.90
CA PHE A 182 10.77 13.87 -5.13
C PHE A 182 11.38 14.69 -6.28
N SER A 183 12.05 14.01 -7.21
CA SER A 183 12.82 14.61 -8.29
C SER A 183 11.98 14.87 -9.55
N GLU A 184 12.54 15.60 -10.51
CA GLU A 184 11.92 15.79 -11.83
C GLU A 184 11.69 14.44 -12.55
N ARG A 185 12.66 13.53 -12.43
CA ARG A 185 12.56 12.18 -12.99
C ARG A 185 11.42 11.37 -12.37
N ASP A 186 11.18 11.53 -11.06
CA ASP A 186 10.06 10.88 -10.37
C ASP A 186 8.72 11.45 -10.84
N ALA A 187 8.62 12.77 -10.99
CA ALA A 187 7.45 13.46 -11.51
C ALA A 187 7.12 13.03 -12.95
N GLU A 188 8.11 13.02 -13.84
CA GLU A 188 7.91 12.60 -15.22
C GLU A 188 7.51 11.13 -15.33
N TYR A 189 8.12 10.25 -14.53
CA TYR A 189 7.70 8.86 -14.50
C TYR A 189 6.25 8.76 -14.05
N TYR A 190 5.90 9.37 -12.91
CA TYR A 190 4.54 9.43 -12.38
C TYR A 190 3.53 9.86 -13.45
N PHE A 191 3.79 10.98 -14.13
CA PHE A 191 2.90 11.48 -15.18
C PHE A 191 2.83 10.57 -16.39
N SER A 192 3.95 9.96 -16.83
CA SER A 192 3.96 9.02 -17.96
C SER A 192 3.07 7.80 -17.72
N ARG A 193 2.80 7.44 -16.45
CA ARG A 193 1.89 6.35 -16.08
C ARG A 193 0.42 6.76 -16.14
N ILE A 194 0.12 8.06 -16.14
CA ILE A 194 -1.22 8.63 -15.98
C ILE A 194 -1.73 9.29 -17.27
N GLU A 195 -0.85 9.88 -18.09
CA GLU A 195 -1.25 10.76 -19.20
C GLU A 195 -2.25 10.14 -20.19
N LYS A 196 -2.11 8.83 -20.46
CA LYS A 196 -2.97 8.06 -21.39
C LYS A 196 -4.18 7.42 -20.72
N ILE A 197 -4.39 7.68 -19.44
CA ILE A 197 -5.49 7.11 -18.66
C ILE A 197 -6.66 8.08 -18.66
N ASP A 198 -7.87 7.55 -18.83
CA ASP A 198 -9.08 8.35 -18.83
C ASP A 198 -9.36 8.93 -17.43
N ILE A 199 -9.99 10.10 -17.40
CA ILE A 199 -10.41 10.77 -16.17
C ILE A 199 -11.40 9.87 -15.42
N GLY A 200 -11.33 9.89 -14.09
CA GLY A 200 -12.15 9.10 -13.20
C GLY A 200 -11.73 7.63 -13.07
N LYS A 201 -10.70 7.17 -13.79
CA LYS A 201 -10.20 5.80 -13.63
C LYS A 201 -9.38 5.66 -12.34
N PRO A 202 -9.57 4.57 -11.57
CA PRO A 202 -8.77 4.30 -10.39
C PRO A 202 -7.41 3.73 -10.77
N MET A 203 -6.40 4.14 -10.02
CA MET A 203 -5.02 3.72 -10.14
C MET A 203 -4.44 3.32 -8.79
N GLY A 204 -3.60 2.30 -8.82
CA GLY A 204 -2.88 1.76 -7.68
C GLY A 204 -1.38 1.85 -7.90
N THR A 205 -0.62 1.52 -6.86
CA THR A 205 0.83 1.47 -6.92
C THR A 205 1.37 0.22 -6.23
N HIS A 206 2.46 -0.34 -6.75
CA HIS A 206 3.22 -1.41 -6.12
C HIS A 206 4.70 -1.33 -6.51
N PHE A 207 5.57 -1.99 -5.74
CA PHE A 207 6.93 -2.27 -6.16
C PHE A 207 7.00 -3.66 -6.76
N MET A 208 7.45 -3.76 -8.00
CA MET A 208 7.66 -5.01 -8.69
C MET A 208 9.10 -5.46 -8.47
N GLU A 209 9.26 -6.61 -7.84
CA GLU A 209 10.56 -7.24 -7.63
C GLU A 209 10.85 -8.25 -8.74
N ARG A 210 12.08 -8.23 -9.27
CA ARG A 210 12.56 -9.17 -10.28
C ARG A 210 13.95 -9.66 -9.90
N THR A 211 14.04 -10.93 -9.58
CA THR A 211 15.32 -11.61 -9.29
C THR A 211 15.87 -12.20 -10.57
N GLY A 212 17.13 -11.89 -10.88
CA GLY A 212 17.84 -12.48 -12.01
C GLY A 212 19.32 -12.70 -11.69
N ILE A 213 20.10 -13.05 -12.71
CA ILE A 213 21.54 -13.37 -12.59
C ILE A 213 22.36 -12.20 -12.01
N GLY A 214 21.86 -10.96 -12.10
CA GLY A 214 22.48 -9.75 -11.55
C GLY A 214 21.88 -9.27 -10.21
N GLY A 215 21.16 -10.12 -9.49
CA GLY A 215 20.50 -9.78 -8.22
C GLY A 215 19.04 -9.33 -8.37
N THR A 216 18.46 -8.88 -7.25
CA THR A 216 17.07 -8.42 -7.17
C THR A 216 16.96 -6.96 -7.60
N LYS A 217 16.11 -6.71 -8.60
CA LYS A 217 15.71 -5.36 -9.03
C LYS A 217 14.33 -5.04 -8.49
N VAL A 218 14.17 -3.87 -7.90
CA VAL A 218 12.90 -3.37 -7.41
C VAL A 218 12.52 -2.12 -8.21
N GLU A 219 11.31 -2.10 -8.75
CA GLU A 219 10.82 -0.98 -9.57
C GLU A 219 9.40 -0.56 -9.19
N LEU A 220 9.15 0.75 -9.08
CA LEU A 220 7.80 1.29 -8.87
C LEU A 220 6.93 1.06 -10.10
N LYS A 221 5.67 0.65 -9.88
CA LYS A 221 4.62 0.57 -10.89
C LYS A 221 3.39 1.33 -10.44
N VAL A 222 3.03 2.35 -11.20
CA VAL A 222 1.70 2.98 -11.14
C VAL A 222 0.86 2.42 -12.28
N HIS A 223 -0.32 1.87 -11.95
CA HIS A 223 -1.10 1.03 -12.85
C HIS A 223 -2.62 1.18 -12.62
N LYS A 224 -3.43 0.86 -13.65
CA LYS A 224 -4.89 0.87 -13.53
C LYS A 224 -5.33 -0.23 -12.56
N VAL A 225 -6.31 0.06 -11.71
CA VAL A 225 -6.97 -0.95 -10.87
C VAL A 225 -8.33 -1.27 -11.47
N ILE A 226 -8.72 -2.54 -11.39
CA ILE A 226 -10.05 -3.00 -11.81
C ILE A 226 -10.72 -3.55 -10.55
N PHE A 227 -11.77 -2.87 -10.11
CA PHE A 227 -12.65 -3.43 -9.10
C PHE A 227 -13.64 -4.35 -9.79
N ARG A 228 -13.74 -5.60 -9.31
CA ARG A 228 -14.92 -6.42 -9.60
C ARG A 228 -16.04 -5.81 -8.75
N LYS A 229 -17.06 -5.29 -9.43
CA LYS A 229 -18.34 -4.93 -8.79
C LYS A 229 -19.07 -6.19 -8.39
#